data_AF-A0A353ZNY1-F1
#
_entry.id   AF-A0A353ZNY1-F1
#
_cell.length_a   1.000
_cell.length_b   1.000
_cell.length_c   1.000
_cell.angle_alpha   90.00
_cell.angle_beta   90.00
_cell.angle_gamma   90.00
#
_symmetry.space_group_name_H-M   'P 1'
#
loop_
_entity.id
_entity.type
_entity.pdbx_description
1 polymer ?
#
loop_
_entity_poly.entity_id
_entity_poly.type
_entity_poly.pdbx_seq_one_letter_code
_entity_poly.pdbx_strand_id
1 'polypeptide(L)'
;MLTAEAWRAREEAHAQRVRRYSDPYLARRSAGRKHPVEDFLFTYYTQKPGQLLRWHPGAGVVLTGVAAAARTGWKHYKTLDDGGLAAVGLASGTAAVTFDRATFLTDRH
;
A
#
# COMPACT_ATOMS: atom_id res chain seq x y z
N MET A 1 11.98 0.82 10.33
CA MET A 1 12.16 0.73 8.86
C MET A 1 11.98 -0.71 8.40
N LEU A 2 11.74 -0.95 7.11
CA LEU A 2 11.70 -2.27 6.49
C LEU A 2 12.63 -2.32 5.28
N THR A 3 13.43 -3.37 5.19
CA THR A 3 14.30 -3.64 4.02
C THR A 3 13.48 -4.05 2.80
N ALA A 4 14.08 -3.90 1.62
CA ALA A 4 13.49 -4.31 0.33
C ALA A 4 12.90 -5.72 0.35
N GLU A 5 13.61 -6.68 0.94
CA GLU A 5 13.13 -8.05 1.09
C GLU A 5 11.95 -8.13 2.06
N ALA A 6 12.09 -7.54 3.25
CA ALA A 6 11.11 -7.66 4.31
C ALA A 6 9.77 -6.98 4.00
N TRP A 7 9.76 -5.86 3.26
CA TRP A 7 8.49 -5.22 2.89
C TRP A 7 7.85 -5.87 1.66
N ARG A 8 8.62 -6.38 0.69
CA ARG A 8 8.06 -7.12 -0.45
C ARG A 8 7.41 -8.43 0.00
N ALA A 9 8.01 -9.14 0.96
CA ALA A 9 7.40 -10.32 1.55
C ALA A 9 6.05 -10.00 2.23
N ARG A 10 5.95 -8.85 2.92
CA ARG A 10 4.70 -8.39 3.54
C ARG A 10 3.65 -7.97 2.51
N GLU A 11 4.06 -7.27 1.44
CA GLU A 11 3.20 -6.89 0.33
C GLU A 11 2.61 -8.12 -0.36
N GLU A 12 3.43 -9.12 -0.67
CA GLU A 12 2.98 -10.37 -1.28
C GLU A 12 2.04 -11.14 -0.36
N ALA A 13 2.38 -11.29 0.92
CA ALA A 13 1.50 -11.94 1.90
C ALA A 13 0.16 -11.20 2.05
N HIS A 14 0.16 -9.88 1.93
CA HIS A 14 -1.08 -9.08 1.91
C HIS A 14 -1.89 -9.33 0.65
N ALA A 15 -1.25 -9.31 -0.53
CA ALA A 15 -1.90 -9.59 -1.79
C ALA A 15 -2.57 -10.97 -1.78
N GLN A 16 -1.90 -12.00 -1.28
CA GLN A 16 -2.46 -13.36 -1.15
C GLN A 16 -3.72 -13.40 -0.27
N ARG A 17 -3.69 -12.74 0.89
CA ARG A 17 -4.86 -12.68 1.79
C ARG A 17 -6.05 -11.98 1.14
N VAL A 18 -5.81 -10.90 0.40
CA VAL A 18 -6.86 -10.15 -0.30
C VAL A 18 -7.42 -10.96 -1.47
N ARG A 19 -6.55 -11.57 -2.28
CA ARG A 19 -6.91 -12.40 -3.45
C ARG A 19 -7.87 -13.52 -3.12
N ARG A 20 -7.72 -14.15 -1.94
CA ARG A 20 -8.65 -15.16 -1.43
C ARG A 20 -10.13 -14.73 -1.46
N TYR A 21 -10.40 -13.43 -1.29
CA TYR A 21 -11.75 -12.87 -1.30
C TYR A 21 -12.06 -12.10 -2.59
N SER A 22 -11.08 -11.40 -3.17
CA SER A 22 -11.32 -10.61 -4.38
C SER A 22 -11.46 -11.44 -5.64
N ASP A 23 -10.71 -12.53 -5.79
CA ASP A 23 -10.64 -13.26 -7.06
C ASP A 23 -11.97 -14.00 -7.35
N PRO A 24 -12.61 -14.68 -6.37
CA PRO A 24 -13.95 -15.23 -6.57
C PRO A 24 -14.98 -14.15 -6.92
N TYR A 25 -14.92 -12.99 -6.27
CA TYR A 25 -15.79 -11.86 -6.56
C TYR A 25 -15.63 -11.35 -8.00
N LEU A 26 -14.39 -11.13 -8.43
CA LEU A 26 -14.08 -10.67 -9.79
C LEU A 26 -14.52 -11.69 -10.84
N ALA A 27 -14.26 -12.99 -10.61
CA ALA A 27 -14.66 -14.06 -11.52
C ALA A 27 -16.19 -14.22 -11.67
N ARG A 28 -16.95 -13.98 -10.59
CA ARG A 28 -18.42 -13.96 -10.68
C ARG A 28 -18.92 -12.75 -11.45
N ARG A 29 -18.36 -11.57 -11.17
CA ARG A 29 -18.75 -10.32 -11.84
C ARG A 29 -18.46 -10.35 -13.34
N SER A 30 -17.29 -10.86 -13.76
CA SER A 30 -16.97 -11.02 -15.18
C SER A 30 -17.88 -12.02 -15.90
N ALA A 31 -18.38 -13.02 -15.18
CA ALA A 31 -19.34 -14.02 -15.69
C ALA A 31 -20.81 -13.60 -15.55
N GLY A 32 -21.11 -12.37 -15.10
CA GLY A 32 -22.49 -11.89 -14.92
C GLY A 32 -23.29 -12.60 -13.81
N ARG A 33 -22.63 -13.38 -12.94
CA ARG A 33 -23.30 -14.13 -11.86
C ARG A 33 -23.48 -13.24 -10.63
N LYS A 34 -24.71 -13.16 -10.12
CA LYS A 34 -25.05 -12.41 -8.89
C LYS A 34 -24.85 -13.28 -7.66
N HIS A 35 -24.34 -12.70 -6.58
CA HIS A 35 -24.29 -13.32 -5.26
C HIS A 35 -24.74 -12.29 -4.21
N PRO A 36 -26.03 -12.24 -3.86
CA PRO A 36 -26.62 -11.10 -3.13
C PRO A 36 -25.90 -10.74 -1.82
N VAL A 37 -25.37 -11.73 -1.07
CA VAL A 37 -24.62 -11.48 0.19
C VAL A 37 -23.22 -10.91 -0.05
N GLU A 38 -22.52 -11.37 -1.08
CA GLU A 38 -21.14 -10.94 -1.33
C GLU A 38 -21.12 -9.64 -2.13
N ASP A 39 -22.06 -9.48 -3.05
CA ASP A 39 -22.28 -8.23 -3.78
C ASP A 39 -22.62 -7.10 -2.79
N PHE A 40 -23.35 -7.40 -1.71
CA PHE A 40 -23.62 -6.43 -0.65
C PHE A 40 -22.33 -5.85 -0.02
N LEU A 41 -21.33 -6.68 0.29
CA LEU A 41 -20.09 -6.20 0.92
C LEU A 41 -19.32 -5.22 0.02
N PHE A 42 -19.19 -5.52 -1.27
CA PHE A 42 -18.46 -4.69 -2.22
C PHE A 42 -19.25 -3.47 -2.70
N THR A 43 -20.58 -3.55 -2.73
CA THR A 43 -21.47 -2.44 -3.09
C THR A 43 -21.69 -1.49 -1.92
N TYR A 44 -21.80 -1.98 -0.68
CA TYR A 44 -22.14 -1.15 0.48
C TYR A 44 -20.93 -0.40 1.04
N TYR A 45 -19.77 -1.05 1.17
CA TYR A 45 -18.58 -0.41 1.73
C TYR A 45 -17.63 0.21 0.69
N THR A 46 -17.98 0.13 -0.61
CA THR A 46 -17.16 0.65 -1.73
C THR A 46 -15.70 0.15 -1.69
N GLN A 47 -15.45 -1.04 -1.15
CA GLN A 47 -14.09 -1.58 -0.98
C GLN A 47 -13.60 -2.22 -2.28
N LYS A 48 -13.16 -1.40 -3.24
CA LYS A 48 -12.75 -1.90 -4.56
C LYS A 48 -11.56 -2.87 -4.41
N PRO A 49 -11.59 -4.07 -5.02
CA PRO A 49 -10.50 -5.04 -4.95
C PRO A 49 -9.11 -4.46 -5.23
N GLY A 50 -8.99 -3.60 -6.25
CA GLY A 50 -7.72 -2.94 -6.59
C GLY A 50 -7.18 -2.03 -5.48
N GLN A 51 -8.06 -1.41 -4.69
CA GLN A 51 -7.65 -0.60 -3.53
C GLN A 51 -7.21 -1.51 -2.37
N LEU A 52 -7.93 -2.60 -2.12
CA LEU A 52 -7.57 -3.57 -1.08
C LEU A 52 -6.25 -4.28 -1.35
N LEU A 53 -5.94 -4.57 -2.62
CA LEU A 53 -4.68 -5.21 -3.03
C LEU A 53 -3.45 -4.34 -2.75
N ARG A 54 -3.62 -3.02 -2.67
CA ARG A 54 -2.51 -2.10 -2.41
C ARG A 54 -2.12 -2.17 -0.93
N TRP A 55 -0.96 -2.74 -0.66
CA TRP A 55 -0.41 -2.78 0.69
C TRP A 55 0.29 -1.47 1.06
N HIS A 56 0.02 -0.99 2.27
CA HIS A 56 0.69 0.15 2.88
C HIS A 56 1.40 -0.29 4.17
N PRO A 57 2.65 0.14 4.42
CA PRO A 57 3.39 -0.25 5.62
C PRO A 57 2.90 0.42 6.90
N GLY A 58 1.98 1.40 6.80
CA GLY A 58 1.53 2.23 7.90
C GLY A 58 2.34 3.53 8.04
N ALA A 59 1.84 4.45 8.88
CA ALA A 59 2.53 5.70 9.16
C ALA A 59 3.81 5.46 9.98
N GLY A 60 4.86 6.23 9.72
CA GLY A 60 6.14 6.14 10.43
C GLY A 60 7.05 4.99 9.98
N VAL A 61 6.62 4.16 9.02
CA VAL A 61 7.45 3.07 8.48
C VAL A 61 8.15 3.52 7.21
N VAL A 62 9.49 3.51 7.26
CA VAL A 62 10.36 3.75 6.11
C VAL A 62 10.60 2.45 5.34
N LEU A 63 10.41 2.48 4.02
CA LEU A 63 10.74 1.40 3.10
C LEU A 63 12.04 1.73 2.38
N THR A 64 13.01 0.80 2.39
CA THR A 64 14.29 1.00 1.69
C THR A 64 14.37 0.23 0.37
N GLY A 65 15.29 0.66 -0.48
CA GLY A 65 15.65 0.03 -1.75
C GLY A 65 15.03 0.73 -2.96
N VAL A 66 15.64 0.53 -4.13
CA VAL A 66 15.23 1.18 -5.40
C VAL A 66 13.76 0.89 -5.74
N ALA A 67 13.26 -0.33 -5.45
CA ALA A 67 11.86 -0.67 -5.66
C ALA A 67 10.89 0.18 -4.82
N ALA A 68 11.31 0.70 -3.67
CA ALA A 68 10.49 1.60 -2.87
C ALA A 68 10.31 2.97 -3.54
N ALA A 69 11.28 3.43 -4.35
CA ALA A 69 11.23 4.72 -5.04
C ALA A 69 10.04 4.83 -6.00
N ALA A 70 9.54 3.72 -6.53
CA ALA A 70 8.31 3.69 -7.34
C ALA A 70 7.08 4.20 -6.58
N ARG A 71 7.12 4.19 -5.23
CA ARG A 71 6.03 4.70 -4.38
C ARG A 71 6.09 6.21 -4.15
N THR A 72 7.14 6.91 -4.54
CA THR A 72 7.21 8.38 -4.42
C THR A 72 6.12 9.07 -5.23
N GLY A 73 5.67 8.49 -6.34
CA GLY A 73 4.55 9.00 -7.13
C GLY A 73 3.16 8.69 -6.53
N TRP A 74 3.08 7.99 -5.40
CA TRP A 74 1.79 7.66 -4.77
C TRP A 74 1.30 8.83 -3.93
N LYS A 75 -0.02 9.01 -3.87
CA LYS A 75 -0.63 10.03 -3.00
C LYS A 75 -0.17 9.83 -1.56
N HIS A 76 0.32 10.89 -0.92
CA HIS A 76 0.82 10.89 0.46
C HIS A 76 2.05 10.00 0.69
N TYR A 77 2.94 9.87 -0.28
CA TYR A 77 4.25 9.25 -0.11
C TYR A 77 5.34 10.24 -0.49
N LYS A 78 6.49 10.15 0.17
CA LYS A 78 7.68 10.95 -0.16
C LYS A 78 8.97 10.16 0.02
N THR A 79 9.98 10.56 -0.76
CA THR A 79 11.36 10.14 -0.53
C THR A 79 11.90 10.85 0.71
N LEU A 80 12.76 10.17 1.48
CA LEU A 80 13.50 10.80 2.57
C LEU A 80 14.65 11.65 2.01
N ASP A 81 14.82 12.84 2.55
CA ASP A 81 16.03 13.64 2.36
C ASP A 81 17.16 13.14 3.27
N ASP A 82 18.37 13.69 3.12
CA ASP A 82 19.54 13.25 3.90
C ASP A 82 19.34 13.41 5.41
N GLY A 83 18.58 14.43 5.85
CA GLY A 83 18.22 14.61 7.26
C GLY A 83 17.31 13.49 7.77
N GLY A 84 16.28 13.14 6.99
CA GLY A 84 15.37 12.03 7.28
C GLY A 84 16.07 10.67 7.24
N LEU A 85 17.02 10.47 6.32
CA LEU A 85 17.87 9.27 6.25
C LEU A 85 18.74 9.14 7.50
N ALA A 86 19.42 10.21 7.91
CA ALA A 86 20.24 10.23 9.12
C ALA A 86 19.42 9.91 10.37
N ALA A 87 18.20 10.45 10.49
CA ALA A 87 17.31 10.20 11.62
C ALA A 87 16.90 8.72 11.78
N VAL A 88 16.99 7.91 10.72
CA VAL A 88 16.71 6.47 10.76
C VAL A 88 17.97 5.60 10.57
N GLY A 89 19.15 6.20 10.65
CA GLY A 89 20.44 5.50 10.57
C GLY A 89 20.80 5.00 9.17
N LEU A 90 20.32 5.66 8.12
CA LEU A 90 20.65 5.34 6.73
C LEU A 90 21.69 6.33 6.19
N ALA A 91 22.57 5.84 5.30
CA ALA A 91 23.53 6.68 4.61
C ALA A 91 22.85 7.66 3.64
N SER A 92 23.43 8.84 3.45
CA SER A 92 23.00 9.82 2.45
C SER A 92 22.84 9.19 1.06
N GLY A 93 21.82 9.62 0.31
CA GLY A 93 21.48 9.07 -0.99
C GLY A 93 20.86 7.66 -1.00
N THR A 94 20.62 7.04 0.16
CA THR A 94 19.88 5.77 0.22
C THR A 94 18.46 5.96 -0.30
N ALA A 95 18.04 5.14 -1.27
CA ALA A 95 16.66 5.12 -1.72
C ALA A 95 15.74 4.65 -0.58
N ALA A 96 14.98 5.59 -0.01
CA ALA A 96 14.04 5.32 1.06
C ALA A 96 12.78 6.18 0.92
N VAL A 97 11.62 5.56 1.13
CA VAL A 97 10.32 6.20 0.97
C VAL A 97 9.47 5.97 2.22
N THR A 98 8.71 6.97 2.63
CA THR A 98 7.75 6.88 3.74
C THR A 98 6.42 7.52 3.39
N PHE A 99 5.40 7.20 4.18
CA PHE A 99 4.10 7.86 4.11
C PHE A 99 4.23 9.32 4.62
N ASP A 100 3.82 10.28 3.79
CA ASP A 100 3.75 11.68 4.17
C ASP A 100 2.51 11.94 5.01
N ARG A 101 2.66 11.72 6.32
CA ARG A 101 1.63 11.99 7.31
C ARG A 101 1.25 13.46 7.38
N ALA A 102 2.19 14.38 7.15
CA ALA A 102 1.91 15.81 7.25
C ALA A 102 0.96 16.25 6.13
N THR A 103 1.31 15.94 4.88
CA THR A 103 0.46 16.23 3.72
C THR A 103 -0.89 15.52 3.84
N PHE A 104 -0.93 14.27 4.31
CA PHE A 104 -2.18 13.55 4.52
C PHE A 104 -3.13 14.26 5.49
N LEU A 105 -2.61 14.82 6.59
CA LEU A 105 -3.43 15.53 7.57
C LEU A 105 -3.93 16.85 7.00
N THR A 106 -3.11 17.60 6.28
CA THR A 106 -3.53 18.87 5.64
C THR A 106 -4.66 18.65 4.63
N ASP A 107 -4.59 17.60 3.80
CA ASP A 107 -5.62 17.27 2.80
C ASP A 107 -6.98 16.84 3.42
N ARG A 108 -7.04 16.65 4.74
CA ARG A 108 -8.21 16.17 5.48
C ARG A 108 -8.93 17.28 6.27
N HIS A 109 -8.40 18.51 6.24
CA HIS A 109 -9.01 19.72 6.80
C HIS A 109 -9.62 20.57 5.69
#